data_AF-A0A2V7LKB6-F1
#
_entry.id   AF-A0A2V7LKB6-F1
#
_cell.length_a   1.000
_cell.length_b   1.000
_cell.length_c   1.000
_cell.angle_alpha   90.00
_cell.angle_beta   90.00
_cell.angle_gamma   90.00
#
_symmetry.space_group_name_H-M   'P 1'
#
loop_
_entity.id
_entity.type
_entity.pdbx_description
1 polymer ?
#
loop_
_entity_poly.entity_id
_entity_poly.type
_entity_poly.pdbx_seq_one_letter_code
_entity_poly.pdbx_strand_id
1 'polypeptide(L)'
;MSLDLATLRRRLQKALGNEFTVGDVLGEGGFAAVFRVREKKPDRDVAVKVLDLGQTPSPALAERFVREARTSAQLEHAHIVPIYKVGGYKNEVLYIVMRCVDGPSLRHLLEKHQRLSVHDAARIARQVADALGHAHQQGVVHRDVKPDNILLDGAGHVLVTDFGIAKAAQEASVSQLTTEGMVVGTPHYMSPEQATGERVDARSDVYSLGIVLYQMLAGAPPFDGDSAQAILMKQATATPVPIRHVRRDVPGALGAVVDRTLAKDPAERFQTAEELSRALVEALPAAARDSVHVQSAWTSLWGLGRAGCVVLGGLGAGACVLALSIFSKPPRIQASSPVPDSLTQALRRQGALARGDVPLYVFGPRGVDDTTLLVVARRSVAVVTPHRIRAYPRDSVRARFGLQLWPGLSFRMMLMLPRSRRDTVFRRLSFRDVYETAPRLGKLLGEDAARAGR
;
A
#
# COMPACT_ATOMS: atom_id res chain seq x y z
N MET A 1 16.00 -5.71 -3.97
CA MET A 1 16.19 -4.57 -4.91
C MET A 1 14.92 -3.75 -4.92
N SER A 2 14.97 -2.44 -4.66
CA SER A 2 13.82 -1.55 -4.87
C SER A 2 13.72 -1.20 -6.35
N LEU A 3 12.51 -1.16 -6.91
CA LEU A 3 12.30 -0.81 -8.32
C LEU A 3 12.70 0.65 -8.57
N ASP A 4 13.44 0.93 -9.64
CA ASP A 4 13.63 2.31 -10.11
C ASP A 4 12.36 2.78 -10.84
N LEU A 5 11.38 3.23 -10.05
CA LEU A 5 10.08 3.69 -10.52
C LEU A 5 10.20 4.83 -11.54
N ALA A 6 11.24 5.67 -11.47
CA ALA A 6 11.44 6.75 -12.42
C ALA A 6 11.85 6.21 -13.80
N THR A 7 12.77 5.24 -13.82
CA THR A 7 13.15 4.55 -15.06
C THR A 7 12.00 3.72 -15.62
N LEU A 8 11.30 2.97 -14.77
CA LEU A 8 10.17 2.15 -15.19
C LEU A 8 9.04 3.00 -15.78
N ARG A 9 8.72 4.15 -15.17
CA ARG A 9 7.76 5.13 -15.70
C ARG A 9 8.14 5.62 -17.09
N ARG A 10 9.42 5.96 -17.32
CA ARG A 10 9.91 6.41 -18.64
C ARG A 10 9.79 5.32 -19.70
N ARG A 11 10.21 4.09 -19.39
CA ARG A 11 10.09 2.93 -20.29
C ARG A 11 8.62 2.65 -20.61
N LEU A 12 7.75 2.70 -19.60
CA LEU A 12 6.32 2.54 -19.80
C LEU A 12 5.73 3.63 -20.70
N GLN A 13 6.06 4.88 -20.46
CA GLN A 13 5.57 6.00 -21.28
C GLN A 13 6.01 5.85 -22.75
N LYS A 14 7.24 5.39 -22.99
CA LYS A 14 7.74 5.10 -24.34
C LYS A 14 6.97 3.94 -24.99
N ALA A 15 6.70 2.87 -24.24
CA ALA A 15 5.99 1.69 -24.73
C ALA A 15 4.49 1.94 -25.01
N LEU A 16 3.85 2.84 -24.25
CA LEU A 16 2.45 3.21 -24.47
C LEU A 16 2.27 4.30 -25.53
N GLY A 17 3.30 5.11 -25.79
CA GLY A 17 3.25 6.19 -26.77
C GLY A 17 2.38 7.37 -26.31
N ASN A 18 2.01 8.23 -27.28
CA ASN A 18 1.40 9.53 -27.00
C ASN A 18 -0.10 9.48 -26.68
N GLU A 19 -0.77 8.34 -26.92
CA GLU A 19 -2.18 8.14 -26.61
C GLU A 19 -2.43 7.97 -25.10
N PHE A 20 -1.38 7.68 -24.35
CA PHE A 20 -1.41 7.48 -22.91
C PHE A 20 -0.52 8.51 -22.20
N THR A 21 -0.88 8.86 -20.97
CA THR A 21 -0.04 9.70 -20.10
C THR A 21 0.12 9.00 -18.77
N VAL A 22 1.35 8.56 -18.47
CA VAL A 22 1.67 7.82 -17.26
C VAL A 22 1.76 8.77 -16.08
N GLY A 23 0.92 8.55 -15.08
CA GLY A 23 0.84 9.34 -13.86
C GLY A 23 1.50 8.68 -12.66
N ASP A 24 0.80 8.75 -11.52
CA ASP A 24 1.29 8.28 -10.24
C ASP A 24 1.30 6.76 -10.12
N VAL A 25 2.15 6.27 -9.21
CA VAL A 25 2.18 4.85 -8.84
C VAL A 25 1.00 4.58 -7.91
N LEU A 26 0.20 3.58 -8.26
CA LEU A 26 -0.91 3.06 -7.46
C LEU A 26 -0.45 1.97 -6.48
N GLY A 27 0.56 1.19 -6.85
CA GLY A 27 1.13 0.15 -6.01
C GLY A 27 2.46 -0.37 -6.55
N GLU A 28 3.28 -0.92 -5.66
CA GLU A 28 4.58 -1.51 -5.96
C GLU A 28 4.66 -2.91 -5.33
N GLY A 29 5.19 -3.87 -6.09
CA GLY A 29 5.54 -5.20 -5.61
C GLY A 29 6.96 -5.57 -6.05
N GLY A 30 7.45 -6.76 -5.69
CA GLY A 30 8.86 -7.12 -5.91
C GLY A 30 9.35 -7.05 -7.36
N PHE A 31 8.48 -7.38 -8.33
CA PHE A 31 8.83 -7.44 -9.77
C PHE A 31 7.88 -6.64 -10.66
N ALA A 32 6.97 -5.86 -10.06
CA ALA A 32 5.95 -5.14 -10.80
C ALA A 32 5.56 -3.84 -10.10
N ALA A 33 5.16 -2.85 -10.89
CA ALA A 33 4.53 -1.63 -10.39
C ALA A 33 3.24 -1.37 -11.17
N VAL A 34 2.25 -0.81 -10.50
CA VAL A 34 0.98 -0.40 -11.10
C VAL A 34 0.96 1.12 -11.16
N PHE A 35 0.76 1.68 -12.35
CA PHE A 35 0.62 3.11 -12.57
C PHE A 35 -0.81 3.47 -12.91
N ARG A 36 -1.28 4.63 -12.42
CA ARG A 36 -2.45 5.28 -12.99
C ARG A 36 -2.02 5.93 -14.29
N VAL A 37 -2.76 5.66 -15.37
CA VAL A 37 -2.45 6.17 -16.70
C VAL A 37 -3.72 6.78 -17.28
N ARG A 38 -3.61 7.97 -17.87
CA ARG A 38 -4.69 8.61 -18.61
C ARG A 38 -4.66 8.14 -20.06
N GLU A 39 -5.70 7.46 -20.52
CA GLU A 39 -5.90 7.14 -21.94
C GLU A 39 -6.67 8.29 -22.60
N LYS A 40 -6.04 9.02 -23.54
CA LYS A 40 -6.58 10.29 -24.10
C LYS A 40 -7.87 10.13 -24.90
N LYS A 41 -8.09 8.97 -25.50
CA LYS A 41 -9.31 8.63 -26.24
C LYS A 41 -9.67 7.20 -25.81
N PRO A 42 -10.70 7.00 -24.96
CA PRO A 42 -11.87 7.86 -24.74
C PRO A 42 -11.78 8.91 -23.61
N ASP A 43 -10.58 9.28 -23.16
CA ASP A 43 -10.37 10.19 -22.02
C ASP A 43 -10.81 9.56 -20.69
N ARG A 44 -10.18 8.43 -20.35
CA ARG A 44 -10.43 7.68 -19.10
C ARG A 44 -9.13 7.34 -18.36
N ASP A 45 -9.26 7.07 -17.07
CA ASP A 45 -8.16 6.55 -16.27
C ASP A 45 -8.14 5.02 -16.36
N VAL A 46 -6.96 4.47 -16.60
CA VAL A 46 -6.68 3.04 -16.61
C VAL A 46 -5.56 2.74 -15.63
N ALA A 47 -5.57 1.55 -15.06
CA ALA A 47 -4.45 1.04 -14.29
C ALA A 47 -3.54 0.25 -15.24
N VAL A 48 -2.23 0.52 -15.19
CA VAL A 48 -1.25 -0.20 -16.01
C VAL A 48 -0.25 -0.88 -15.11
N LYS A 49 -0.35 -2.21 -15.02
CA LYS A 49 0.63 -3.04 -14.33
C LYS A 49 1.78 -3.30 -15.26
N VAL A 50 3.00 -3.00 -14.82
CA VAL A 50 4.23 -3.16 -15.58
C VAL A 50 5.14 -4.11 -14.82
N LEU A 51 5.68 -5.11 -15.51
CA LEU A 51 6.67 -6.00 -14.95
C LEU A 51 8.06 -5.46 -15.27
N ASP A 52 8.89 -5.34 -14.24
CA ASP A 52 10.31 -5.00 -14.38
C ASP A 52 11.13 -6.21 -13.98
N LEU A 53 11.60 -6.92 -15.00
CA LEU A 53 12.43 -8.11 -14.83
C LEU A 53 13.92 -7.76 -14.63
N GLY A 54 14.24 -6.48 -14.39
CA GLY A 54 15.62 -5.97 -14.29
C GLY A 54 16.41 -6.01 -15.62
N GLN A 55 15.89 -6.71 -16.62
CA GLN A 55 16.47 -6.90 -17.95
C GLN A 55 15.34 -6.91 -19.00
N THR A 56 15.74 -6.82 -20.27
CA THR A 56 14.87 -7.17 -21.39
C THR A 56 14.35 -8.60 -21.22
N PRO A 57 13.02 -8.84 -21.21
CA PRO A 57 12.48 -10.20 -21.19
C PRO A 57 12.97 -10.96 -22.43
N SER A 58 13.28 -12.25 -22.27
CA SER A 58 13.50 -13.10 -23.45
C SER A 58 12.24 -13.15 -24.32
N PRO A 59 12.36 -13.28 -25.65
CA PRO A 59 11.19 -13.38 -26.53
C PRO A 59 10.22 -14.48 -26.11
N ALA A 60 10.74 -15.64 -25.70
CA ALA A 60 9.93 -16.76 -25.23
C ALA A 60 9.13 -16.42 -23.95
N LEU A 61 9.74 -15.69 -23.00
CA LEU A 61 9.05 -15.25 -21.79
C LEU A 61 7.98 -14.20 -22.11
N ALA A 62 8.29 -13.24 -22.98
CA ALA A 62 7.34 -12.23 -23.42
C ALA A 62 6.14 -12.86 -24.14
N GLU A 63 6.36 -13.82 -25.03
CA GLU A 63 5.29 -14.54 -25.74
C GLU A 63 4.39 -15.34 -24.79
N ARG A 64 4.98 -16.02 -23.80
CA ARG A 64 4.21 -16.74 -22.76
C ARG A 64 3.37 -15.77 -21.94
N PHE A 65 3.96 -14.68 -21.47
CA PHE A 65 3.27 -13.65 -20.71
C PHE A 65 2.08 -13.08 -21.50
N VAL A 66 2.31 -12.68 -22.76
CA VAL A 66 1.26 -12.13 -23.61
C VAL A 66 0.15 -13.15 -23.85
N ARG A 67 0.50 -14.43 -24.03
CA ARG A 67 -0.48 -15.51 -24.21
C ARG A 67 -1.34 -15.70 -22.95
N GLU A 68 -0.74 -15.83 -21.77
CA GLU A 68 -1.48 -16.02 -20.52
C GLU A 68 -2.36 -14.81 -20.20
N ALA A 69 -1.82 -13.60 -20.34
CA ALA A 69 -2.58 -12.39 -20.09
C ALA A 69 -3.72 -12.18 -21.11
N ARG A 70 -3.58 -12.67 -22.35
CA ARG A 70 -4.69 -12.68 -23.34
C ARG A 70 -5.80 -13.64 -22.95
N THR A 71 -5.48 -14.81 -22.41
CA THR A 71 -6.50 -15.73 -21.87
C THR A 71 -7.24 -15.07 -20.71
N SER A 72 -6.54 -14.45 -19.77
CA SER A 72 -7.17 -13.71 -18.67
C SER A 72 -7.99 -12.50 -19.14
N ALA A 73 -7.64 -11.89 -20.28
CA ALA A 73 -8.37 -10.76 -20.85
C ALA A 73 -9.71 -11.14 -21.49
N GLN A 74 -9.99 -12.42 -21.71
CA GLN A 74 -11.28 -12.92 -22.19
C GLN A 74 -12.30 -13.08 -21.06
N LEU A 75 -11.87 -12.98 -19.80
CA LEU A 75 -12.75 -13.09 -18.65
C LEU A 75 -13.62 -11.84 -18.52
N GLU A 76 -14.92 -12.02 -18.71
CA GLU A 76 -15.93 -10.96 -18.57
C GLU A 76 -16.90 -11.33 -17.45
N HIS A 77 -16.71 -10.72 -16.29
CA HIS A 77 -17.52 -10.99 -15.10
C HIS A 77 -17.61 -9.76 -14.20
N ALA A 78 -18.74 -9.58 -13.51
CA ALA A 78 -19.00 -8.42 -12.65
C ALA A 78 -17.95 -8.24 -11.53
N HIS A 79 -17.35 -9.35 -11.08
CA HIS A 79 -16.36 -9.39 -10.00
C HIS A 79 -14.92 -9.62 -10.51
N ILE A 80 -14.64 -9.44 -11.81
CA ILE A 80 -13.28 -9.52 -12.37
C ILE A 80 -12.91 -8.15 -12.94
N VAL A 81 -11.70 -7.67 -12.66
CA VAL A 81 -11.19 -6.42 -13.24
C VAL A 81 -10.99 -6.60 -14.74
N PRO A 82 -11.68 -5.84 -15.60
CA PRO A 82 -11.52 -5.96 -17.05
C PRO A 82 -10.11 -5.58 -17.50
N ILE A 83 -9.51 -6.42 -18.35
CA ILE A 83 -8.25 -6.15 -19.03
C ILE A 83 -8.56 -5.58 -20.42
N TYR A 84 -8.09 -4.38 -20.70
CA TYR A 84 -8.33 -3.71 -21.98
C TYR A 84 -7.25 -4.03 -23.01
N LYS A 85 -6.00 -4.17 -22.58
CA LYS A 85 -4.86 -4.37 -23.48
C LYS A 85 -3.73 -5.06 -22.75
N VAL A 86 -3.08 -5.97 -23.45
CA VAL A 86 -1.82 -6.58 -23.04
C VAL A 86 -0.76 -6.15 -24.04
N GLY A 87 0.40 -5.73 -23.55
CA GLY A 87 1.47 -5.22 -24.40
C GLY A 87 2.86 -5.61 -23.93
N GLY A 88 3.77 -5.56 -24.89
CA GLY A 88 5.19 -5.85 -24.74
C GLY A 88 5.86 -5.49 -26.05
N TYR A 89 6.45 -4.30 -26.14
CA TYR A 89 7.02 -3.80 -27.40
C TYR A 89 8.52 -4.00 -27.42
N LYS A 90 9.03 -4.65 -28.48
CA LYS A 90 10.46 -4.71 -28.87
C LYS A 90 11.42 -4.62 -27.68
N ASN A 91 11.26 -5.51 -26.71
CA ASN A 91 12.19 -5.65 -25.59
C ASN A 91 12.19 -4.53 -24.52
N GLU A 92 11.18 -3.64 -24.48
CA GLU A 92 11.18 -2.53 -23.51
C GLU A 92 10.54 -2.86 -22.16
N VAL A 93 9.23 -3.14 -22.09
CA VAL A 93 8.56 -3.55 -20.83
C VAL A 93 7.33 -4.40 -21.16
N LEU A 94 7.01 -5.36 -20.29
CA LEU A 94 5.74 -6.09 -20.33
C LEU A 94 4.71 -5.35 -19.48
N TYR A 95 3.52 -5.14 -20.02
CA TYR A 95 2.47 -4.40 -19.33
C TYR A 95 1.07 -4.92 -19.63
N ILE A 96 0.17 -4.65 -18.69
CA ILE A 96 -1.26 -4.96 -18.78
C ILE A 96 -2.02 -3.68 -18.43
N VAL A 97 -2.84 -3.23 -19.37
CA VAL A 97 -3.78 -2.12 -19.22
C VAL A 97 -5.13 -2.69 -18.81
N MET A 98 -5.64 -2.25 -17.68
CA MET A 98 -6.88 -2.73 -17.07
C MET A 98 -7.70 -1.58 -16.51
N ARG A 99 -8.95 -1.86 -16.15
CA ARG A 99 -9.83 -0.87 -15.49
C ARG A 99 -9.14 -0.30 -14.25
N CYS A 100 -9.10 1.03 -14.15
CA CYS A 100 -8.73 1.69 -12.90
C CYS A 100 -9.88 1.53 -11.92
N VAL A 101 -9.67 0.81 -10.82
CA VAL A 101 -10.65 0.68 -9.74
C VAL A 101 -10.38 1.77 -8.71
N ASP A 102 -11.34 2.67 -8.57
CA ASP A 102 -11.26 3.74 -7.57
C ASP A 102 -11.77 3.24 -6.22
N GLY A 103 -10.88 2.59 -5.47
CA GLY A 103 -11.13 2.13 -4.11
C GLY A 103 -9.97 1.30 -3.53
N PRO A 104 -10.06 0.91 -2.25
CA PRO A 104 -8.98 0.21 -1.57
C PRO A 104 -8.90 -1.27 -1.97
N SER A 105 -7.72 -1.86 -1.79
CA SER A 105 -7.60 -3.32 -1.70
C SER A 105 -8.12 -3.83 -0.36
N LEU A 106 -8.48 -5.11 -0.31
CA LEU A 106 -8.85 -5.79 0.93
C LEU A 106 -7.69 -5.78 1.93
N ARG A 107 -6.43 -5.83 1.46
CA ARG A 107 -5.24 -5.61 2.30
C ARG A 107 -5.35 -4.31 3.09
N HIS A 108 -5.60 -3.21 2.40
CA HIS A 108 -5.69 -1.90 3.01
C HIS A 108 -6.86 -1.80 4.00
N LEU A 109 -7.99 -2.45 3.69
CA LEU A 109 -9.12 -2.53 4.61
C LEU A 109 -8.78 -3.30 5.88
N LEU A 110 -8.06 -4.42 5.77
CA LEU A 110 -7.65 -5.22 6.93
C LEU A 110 -6.61 -4.49 7.78
N GLU A 111 -5.69 -3.73 7.19
CA GLU A 111 -4.76 -2.87 7.95
C GLU A 111 -5.50 -1.80 8.76
N LYS A 112 -6.58 -1.24 8.21
CA LYS A 112 -7.36 -0.18 8.85
C LYS A 112 -8.30 -0.71 9.93
N HIS A 113 -9.00 -1.80 9.65
CA HIS A 113 -10.11 -2.30 10.48
C HIS A 113 -9.72 -3.50 11.35
N GLN A 114 -8.51 -4.05 11.17
CA GLN A 114 -8.01 -5.31 11.74
C GLN A 114 -8.81 -6.54 11.29
N ARG A 115 -10.13 -6.54 11.47
CA ARG A 115 -11.08 -7.58 11.03
C ARG A 115 -12.38 -6.97 10.50
N LEU A 116 -13.13 -7.72 9.71
CA LEU A 116 -14.40 -7.28 9.11
C LEU A 116 -15.61 -7.83 9.86
N SER A 117 -16.81 -7.32 9.55
CA SER A 117 -18.06 -7.95 10.04
C SER A 117 -18.21 -9.35 9.44
N VAL A 118 -18.89 -10.27 10.15
CA VAL A 118 -19.14 -11.63 9.63
C VAL A 118 -19.89 -11.58 8.30
N HIS A 119 -20.85 -10.65 8.19
CA HIS A 119 -21.63 -10.47 6.97
C HIS A 119 -20.78 -9.98 5.80
N ASP A 120 -19.92 -8.97 6.01
CA ASP A 120 -19.08 -8.44 4.94
C ASP A 120 -18.00 -9.44 4.52
N ALA A 121 -17.39 -10.15 5.47
CA ALA A 121 -16.43 -11.21 5.16
C ALA A 121 -17.04 -12.31 4.29
N ALA A 122 -18.26 -12.76 4.62
CA ALA A 122 -18.96 -13.77 3.82
C ALA A 122 -19.37 -13.25 2.44
N ARG A 123 -19.85 -12.00 2.33
CA ARG A 123 -20.18 -11.36 1.04
C ARG A 123 -18.95 -11.26 0.15
N ILE A 124 -17.84 -10.77 0.69
CA ILE A 124 -16.59 -10.65 -0.06
C ILE A 124 -16.14 -12.02 -0.54
N ALA A 125 -16.09 -13.01 0.35
CA ALA A 125 -15.66 -14.36 -0.02
C ALA A 125 -16.56 -14.97 -1.11
N ARG A 126 -17.88 -14.77 -1.03
CA ARG A 126 -18.83 -15.23 -2.04
C ARG A 126 -18.61 -14.56 -3.39
N GLN A 127 -18.44 -13.24 -3.43
CA GLN A 127 -18.18 -12.51 -4.68
C GLN A 127 -16.85 -12.91 -5.34
N VAL A 128 -15.81 -13.17 -4.52
CA VAL A 128 -14.54 -13.71 -5.01
C VAL A 128 -14.73 -15.14 -5.53
N ALA A 129 -15.50 -15.98 -4.83
CA ALA A 129 -15.79 -17.35 -5.27
C ALA A 129 -16.53 -17.37 -6.63
N ASP A 130 -17.48 -16.47 -6.86
CA ASP A 130 -18.12 -16.33 -8.19
C ASP A 130 -17.11 -15.97 -9.28
N ALA A 131 -16.22 -15.01 -9.02
CA ALA A 131 -15.18 -14.59 -9.96
C ALA A 131 -14.23 -15.75 -10.29
N LEU A 132 -13.80 -16.50 -9.27
CA LEU A 132 -12.94 -17.67 -9.43
C LEU A 132 -13.65 -18.76 -10.23
N GLY A 133 -14.92 -19.05 -9.92
CA GLY A 133 -15.72 -20.06 -10.64
C GLY A 133 -15.82 -19.74 -12.13
N HIS A 134 -16.19 -18.49 -12.46
CA HIS A 134 -16.22 -18.03 -13.85
C HIS A 134 -14.87 -18.23 -14.57
N ALA A 135 -13.75 -17.91 -13.91
CA ALA A 135 -12.42 -18.11 -14.50
C ALA A 135 -12.07 -19.60 -14.65
N HIS A 136 -12.42 -20.44 -13.66
CA HIS A 136 -12.18 -21.87 -13.67
C HIS A 136 -12.91 -22.59 -14.81
N GLN A 137 -14.15 -22.18 -15.12
CA GLN A 137 -14.91 -22.70 -16.26
C GLN A 137 -14.23 -22.42 -17.61
N GLN A 138 -13.39 -21.38 -17.69
CA GLN A 138 -12.60 -21.04 -18.87
C GLN A 138 -11.17 -21.59 -18.81
N GLY A 139 -10.88 -22.48 -17.84
CA GLY A 139 -9.57 -23.11 -17.66
C GLY A 139 -8.50 -22.20 -17.05
N VAL A 140 -8.88 -21.06 -16.47
CA VAL A 140 -7.96 -20.10 -15.83
C VAL A 140 -7.97 -20.27 -14.33
N VAL A 141 -6.87 -20.75 -13.76
CA VAL A 141 -6.63 -20.80 -12.30
C VAL A 141 -5.87 -19.54 -11.88
N HIS A 142 -6.30 -18.88 -10.81
CA HIS A 142 -5.72 -17.61 -10.37
C HIS A 142 -4.33 -17.77 -9.74
N ARG A 143 -4.13 -18.74 -8.84
CA ARG A 143 -2.87 -19.14 -8.18
C ARG A 143 -2.25 -18.15 -7.19
N ASP A 144 -2.83 -16.97 -7.01
CA ASP A 144 -2.31 -15.92 -6.12
C ASP A 144 -3.48 -15.15 -5.47
N VAL A 145 -4.49 -15.88 -5.01
CA VAL A 145 -5.64 -15.27 -4.29
C VAL A 145 -5.15 -14.76 -2.94
N LYS A 146 -5.21 -13.45 -2.74
CA LYS A 146 -4.78 -12.77 -1.50
C LYS A 146 -5.46 -11.39 -1.37
N PRO A 147 -5.44 -10.77 -0.18
CA PRO A 147 -6.10 -9.48 0.04
C PRO A 147 -5.62 -8.35 -0.88
N ASP A 148 -4.38 -8.43 -1.36
CA ASP A 148 -3.79 -7.44 -2.28
C ASP A 148 -4.42 -7.48 -3.68
N ASN A 149 -4.95 -8.63 -4.10
CA ASN A 149 -5.57 -8.86 -5.42
C ASN A 149 -7.10 -8.78 -5.39
N ILE A 150 -7.68 -8.38 -4.26
CA ILE A 150 -9.13 -8.20 -4.07
C ILE A 150 -9.36 -6.72 -3.81
N LEU A 151 -10.05 -6.06 -4.73
CA LEU A 151 -10.34 -4.63 -4.68
C LEU A 151 -11.82 -4.39 -4.35
N LEU A 152 -12.12 -3.27 -3.70
CA LEU A 152 -13.49 -2.80 -3.53
C LEU A 152 -13.65 -1.49 -4.26
N ASP A 153 -14.68 -1.37 -5.09
CA ASP A 153 -15.01 -0.09 -5.74
C ASP A 153 -15.76 0.85 -4.79
N GLY A 154 -15.98 2.10 -5.22
CA GLY A 154 -16.70 3.10 -4.42
C GLY A 154 -18.17 2.77 -4.12
N ALA A 155 -18.76 1.77 -4.79
CA ALA A 155 -20.10 1.26 -4.50
C ALA A 155 -20.08 0.03 -3.57
N GLY A 156 -18.90 -0.45 -3.19
CA GLY A 156 -18.72 -1.62 -2.33
C GLY A 156 -18.83 -2.95 -3.08
N HIS A 157 -18.66 -2.97 -4.41
CA HIS A 157 -18.54 -4.20 -5.17
C HIS A 157 -17.11 -4.75 -5.10
N VAL A 158 -16.98 -6.06 -5.00
CA VAL A 158 -15.69 -6.74 -5.01
C VAL A 158 -15.24 -7.02 -6.44
N LEU A 159 -13.97 -6.76 -6.70
CA LEU A 159 -13.32 -6.98 -7.99
C LEU A 159 -11.99 -7.72 -7.76
N VAL A 160 -11.81 -8.84 -8.45
CA VAL A 160 -10.59 -9.65 -8.41
C VAL A 160 -9.69 -9.27 -9.59
N THR A 161 -8.40 -9.06 -9.33
CA THR A 161 -7.39 -8.72 -10.34
C THR A 161 -6.30 -9.79 -10.42
N ASP A 162 -5.41 -9.69 -11.41
CA ASP A 162 -4.19 -10.49 -11.50
C ASP A 162 -4.37 -12.01 -11.76
N PHE A 163 -5.47 -12.40 -12.40
CA PHE A 163 -5.70 -13.79 -12.84
C PHE A 163 -4.55 -14.31 -13.71
N GLY A 164 -3.97 -15.45 -13.33
CA GLY A 164 -3.09 -16.27 -14.16
C GLY A 164 -1.69 -15.70 -14.42
N ILE A 165 -1.44 -14.41 -14.18
CA ILE A 165 -0.17 -13.74 -14.51
C ILE A 165 0.97 -14.19 -13.57
N ALA A 166 0.64 -14.67 -12.37
CA ALA A 166 1.61 -15.22 -11.42
C ALA A 166 2.29 -16.50 -11.94
N LYS A 167 1.63 -17.28 -12.80
CA LYS A 167 2.21 -18.49 -13.41
C LYS A 167 3.37 -18.13 -14.36
N ALA A 168 3.17 -17.20 -15.28
CA ALA A 168 4.24 -16.68 -16.13
C ALA A 168 5.42 -16.13 -15.31
N ALA A 169 5.16 -15.43 -14.20
CA ALA A 169 6.22 -14.92 -13.32
C ALA A 169 6.94 -16.03 -12.55
N GLN A 170 6.22 -17.04 -12.05
CA GLN A 170 6.81 -18.20 -11.38
C GLN A 170 7.63 -19.07 -12.34
N GLU A 171 7.16 -19.31 -13.57
CA GLU A 171 7.94 -20.04 -14.59
C GLU A 171 9.17 -19.25 -15.07
N ALA A 172 9.09 -17.92 -15.18
CA ALA A 172 10.25 -17.06 -15.42
C ALA A 172 11.30 -17.16 -14.31
N SER A 173 10.81 -17.38 -13.09
CA SER A 173 11.58 -17.45 -11.86
C SER A 173 12.30 -18.79 -11.68
N VAL A 174 11.77 -19.89 -12.22
CA VAL A 174 12.41 -21.22 -12.14
C VAL A 174 13.80 -21.23 -12.77
N SER A 175 14.08 -20.39 -13.78
CA SER A 175 15.42 -20.28 -14.38
C SER A 175 16.36 -19.27 -13.70
N GLN A 176 15.89 -18.44 -12.76
CA GLN A 176 16.72 -17.39 -12.13
C GLN A 176 16.84 -17.48 -10.59
N LEU A 177 16.04 -18.31 -9.91
CA LEU A 177 15.92 -18.27 -8.44
C LEU A 177 16.50 -19.47 -7.67
N THR A 178 17.21 -20.38 -8.33
CA THR A 178 17.95 -21.46 -7.64
C THR A 178 19.13 -20.96 -6.78
N THR A 179 19.46 -19.66 -6.82
CA THR A 179 20.69 -19.14 -6.19
C THR A 179 20.46 -18.34 -4.90
N GLU A 180 19.25 -17.83 -4.60
CA GLU A 180 19.05 -16.88 -3.47
C GLU A 180 17.91 -17.20 -2.49
N GLY A 181 17.20 -18.33 -2.60
CA GLY A 181 16.23 -18.74 -1.59
C GLY A 181 15.01 -17.80 -1.42
N MET A 182 14.76 -16.89 -2.36
CA MET A 182 13.58 -16.03 -2.34
C MET A 182 12.34 -16.81 -2.82
N VAL A 183 11.41 -17.05 -1.89
CA VAL A 183 10.09 -17.60 -2.19
C VAL A 183 9.30 -16.60 -3.05
N VAL A 184 8.88 -17.01 -4.24
CA VAL A 184 8.05 -16.18 -5.14
C VAL A 184 6.59 -16.26 -4.71
N GLY A 185 6.12 -15.23 -3.99
CA GLY A 185 4.72 -15.06 -3.58
C GLY A 185 4.58 -14.66 -2.11
N THR A 186 3.35 -14.59 -1.63
CA THR A 186 3.06 -14.32 -0.21
C THR A 186 2.72 -15.64 0.48
N PRO A 187 3.65 -16.26 1.24
CA PRO A 187 3.52 -17.64 1.74
C PRO A 187 2.29 -17.86 2.62
N HIS A 188 1.77 -16.80 3.24
CA HIS A 188 0.56 -16.82 4.06
C HIS A 188 -0.69 -17.29 3.32
N TYR A 189 -0.76 -17.21 1.99
CA TYR A 189 -1.97 -17.56 1.22
C TYR A 189 -1.79 -18.72 0.25
N MET A 190 -0.60 -19.33 0.20
CA MET A 190 -0.35 -20.47 -0.67
C MET A 190 -1.08 -21.72 -0.17
N SER A 191 -1.62 -22.49 -1.11
CA SER A 191 -2.18 -23.81 -0.84
C SER A 191 -1.11 -24.83 -0.45
N PRO A 192 -1.46 -25.93 0.24
CA PRO A 192 -0.53 -27.02 0.57
C PRO A 192 0.23 -27.52 -0.66
N GLU A 193 -0.47 -27.77 -1.76
CA GLU A 193 0.10 -28.24 -3.02
C GLU A 193 1.04 -27.22 -3.67
N GLN A 194 0.80 -25.92 -3.51
CA GLN A 194 1.75 -24.89 -3.93
C GLN A 194 3.00 -24.88 -3.03
N ALA A 195 2.81 -25.09 -1.72
CA ALA A 195 3.91 -25.11 -0.76
C ALA A 195 4.82 -26.34 -0.93
N THR A 196 4.27 -27.48 -1.38
CA THR A 196 5.02 -28.72 -1.64
C THR A 196 5.50 -28.84 -3.09
N GLY A 197 5.07 -27.95 -3.99
CA GLY A 197 5.43 -27.99 -5.41
C GLY A 197 4.67 -29.06 -6.20
N GLU A 198 3.54 -29.53 -5.68
CA GLU A 198 2.62 -30.45 -6.33
C GLU A 198 1.81 -29.76 -7.44
N ARG A 199 1.01 -30.55 -8.17
CA ARG A 199 0.19 -30.04 -9.26
C ARG A 199 -0.94 -29.15 -8.72
N VAL A 200 -0.90 -27.89 -9.13
CA VAL A 200 -1.90 -26.86 -8.77
C VAL A 200 -3.10 -26.91 -9.71
N ASP A 201 -4.31 -26.90 -9.16
CA ASP A 201 -5.58 -26.78 -9.88
C ASP A 201 -6.53 -25.75 -9.24
N ALA A 202 -7.78 -25.68 -9.69
CA ALA A 202 -8.78 -24.73 -9.21
C ALA A 202 -9.02 -24.80 -7.68
N ARG A 203 -8.81 -25.96 -7.05
CA ARG A 203 -9.00 -26.18 -5.61
C ARG A 203 -7.91 -25.51 -4.76
N SER A 204 -6.80 -25.11 -5.38
CA SER A 204 -5.80 -24.26 -4.75
C SER A 204 -6.35 -22.85 -4.50
N ASP A 205 -7.10 -22.27 -5.45
CA ASP A 205 -7.73 -20.96 -5.26
C ASP A 205 -8.82 -21.00 -4.18
N VAL A 206 -9.55 -22.11 -4.09
CA VAL A 206 -10.54 -22.38 -3.03
C VAL A 206 -9.84 -22.31 -1.66
N TYR A 207 -8.73 -23.02 -1.47
CA TYR A 207 -7.96 -22.98 -0.22
C TYR A 207 -7.47 -21.56 0.11
N SER A 208 -6.85 -20.88 -0.86
CA SER A 208 -6.34 -19.52 -0.68
C SER A 208 -7.46 -18.53 -0.30
N LEU A 209 -8.65 -18.66 -0.90
CA LEU A 209 -9.83 -17.90 -0.49
C LEU A 209 -10.28 -18.23 0.94
N GLY A 210 -10.17 -19.50 1.37
CA GLY A 210 -10.38 -19.91 2.76
C GLY A 210 -9.46 -19.18 3.74
N ILE A 211 -8.18 -19.03 3.39
CA ILE A 211 -7.22 -18.26 4.20
C ILE A 211 -7.66 -16.79 4.29
N VAL A 212 -8.05 -16.19 3.16
CA VAL A 212 -8.52 -14.80 3.13
C VAL A 212 -9.78 -14.63 3.98
N LEU A 213 -10.76 -15.53 3.87
CA LEU A 213 -11.97 -15.52 4.69
C LEU A 213 -11.64 -15.66 6.18
N TYR A 214 -10.76 -16.60 6.53
CA TYR A 214 -10.28 -16.75 7.90
C TYR A 214 -9.67 -15.43 8.43
N GLN A 215 -8.79 -14.81 7.64
CA GLN A 215 -8.16 -13.54 8.02
C GLN A 215 -9.19 -12.41 8.16
N MET A 216 -10.18 -12.30 7.26
CA MET A 216 -11.23 -11.28 7.39
C MET A 216 -12.03 -11.44 8.69
N LEU A 217 -12.24 -12.68 9.14
CA LEU A 217 -12.99 -12.98 10.36
C LEU A 217 -12.15 -12.81 11.63
N ALA A 218 -10.93 -13.36 11.65
CA ALA A 218 -10.02 -13.40 12.80
C ALA A 218 -9.16 -12.14 12.97
N GLY A 219 -8.88 -11.45 11.86
CA GLY A 219 -7.97 -10.31 11.76
C GLY A 219 -6.51 -10.67 11.45
N ALA A 220 -6.17 -11.96 11.46
CA ALA A 220 -4.86 -12.49 11.09
C ALA A 220 -5.02 -13.82 10.33
N PRO A 221 -4.09 -14.17 9.41
CA PRO A 221 -4.11 -15.48 8.77
C PRO A 221 -3.96 -16.62 9.81
N PRO A 222 -4.44 -17.84 9.51
CA PRO A 222 -4.39 -18.95 10.46
C PRO A 222 -2.97 -19.48 10.72
N PHE A 223 -2.05 -19.22 9.79
CA PHE A 223 -0.65 -19.64 9.87
C PHE A 223 0.26 -18.43 9.73
N ASP A 224 1.22 -18.31 10.65
CA ASP A 224 2.26 -17.29 10.63
C ASP A 224 3.58 -17.87 11.17
N GLY A 225 4.70 -17.20 10.98
CA GLY A 225 5.99 -17.67 11.48
C GLY A 225 7.18 -16.77 11.12
N ASP A 226 8.32 -17.04 11.76
CA ASP A 226 9.51 -16.20 11.68
C ASP A 226 10.23 -16.26 10.33
N SER A 227 9.84 -17.19 9.44
CA SER A 227 10.38 -17.32 8.09
C SER A 227 9.33 -17.80 7.10
N ALA A 228 9.54 -17.48 5.82
CA ALA A 228 8.66 -17.96 4.74
C ALA A 228 8.57 -19.50 4.72
N GLN A 229 9.69 -20.19 4.94
CA GLN A 229 9.74 -21.65 4.96
C GLN A 229 8.96 -22.25 6.14
N ALA A 230 8.98 -21.60 7.31
CA ALA A 230 8.16 -22.01 8.45
C ALA A 230 6.66 -21.87 8.14
N ILE A 231 6.27 -20.80 7.44
CA ILE A 231 4.88 -20.59 7.01
C ILE A 231 4.46 -21.65 5.99
N LEU A 232 5.29 -21.93 4.98
CA LEU A 232 5.02 -22.98 3.99
C LEU A 232 4.88 -24.37 4.64
N MET A 233 5.72 -24.69 5.63
CA MET A 233 5.59 -25.95 6.38
C MET A 233 4.25 -26.02 7.13
N LYS A 234 3.81 -24.91 7.75
CA LYS A 234 2.49 -24.84 8.39
C LYS A 234 1.36 -24.94 7.37
N GLN A 235 1.49 -24.36 6.19
CA GLN A 235 0.52 -24.56 5.11
C GLN A 235 0.41 -26.04 4.75
N ALA A 236 1.52 -26.74 4.63
CA ALA A 236 1.52 -28.16 4.27
C ALA A 236 0.97 -29.08 5.38
N THR A 237 1.24 -28.79 6.65
CA THR A 237 1.07 -29.78 7.73
C THR A 237 0.18 -29.34 8.90
N ALA A 238 0.08 -28.05 9.20
CA ALA A 238 -0.59 -27.60 10.42
C ALA A 238 -2.10 -27.47 10.22
N THR A 239 -2.89 -27.93 11.19
CA THR A 239 -4.35 -27.70 11.22
C THR A 239 -4.63 -26.28 11.74
N PRO A 240 -5.48 -25.48 11.06
CA PRO A 240 -5.82 -24.14 11.54
C PRO A 240 -6.64 -24.23 12.84
N VAL A 241 -6.50 -23.24 13.72
CA VAL A 241 -7.42 -23.11 14.86
C VAL A 241 -8.83 -22.88 14.31
N PRO A 242 -9.86 -23.63 14.74
CA PRO A 242 -11.22 -23.39 14.24
C PRO A 242 -11.67 -21.94 14.45
N ILE A 243 -12.23 -21.31 13.42
CA ILE A 243 -12.50 -19.87 13.45
C ILE A 243 -13.41 -19.45 14.62
N ARG A 244 -14.32 -20.34 15.04
CA ARG A 244 -15.23 -20.11 16.17
C ARG A 244 -14.54 -20.06 17.54
N HIS A 245 -13.36 -20.66 17.66
CA HIS A 245 -12.52 -20.53 18.87
C HIS A 245 -11.86 -19.14 18.94
N VAL A 246 -11.54 -18.55 17.78
CA VAL A 246 -10.98 -17.18 17.69
C VAL A 246 -12.08 -16.13 17.78
N ARG A 247 -13.26 -16.41 17.21
CA ARG A 247 -14.36 -15.46 17.09
C ARG A 247 -15.72 -16.13 17.30
N ARG A 248 -16.31 -15.92 18.49
CA ARG A 248 -17.53 -16.61 18.95
C ARG A 248 -18.82 -16.20 18.23
N ASP A 249 -18.88 -15.00 17.64
CA ASP A 249 -20.05 -14.51 16.87
C ASP A 249 -20.14 -15.11 15.46
N VAL A 250 -19.18 -15.96 15.05
CA VAL A 250 -19.26 -16.69 13.78
C VAL A 250 -20.27 -17.85 13.89
N PRO A 251 -21.29 -17.91 13.02
CA PRO A 251 -22.25 -19.01 12.99
C PRO A 251 -21.59 -20.38 12.76
N GLY A 252 -22.16 -21.43 13.35
CA GLY A 252 -21.67 -22.81 13.24
C GLY A 252 -21.47 -23.25 11.79
N ALA A 253 -22.48 -23.01 10.94
CA ALA A 253 -22.44 -23.36 9.53
C ALA A 253 -21.31 -22.64 8.77
N LEU A 254 -21.09 -21.35 9.04
CA LEU A 254 -20.00 -20.60 8.40
C LEU A 254 -18.63 -21.09 8.88
N GLY A 255 -18.51 -21.45 10.16
CA GLY A 255 -17.30 -22.11 10.67
C GLY A 255 -16.98 -23.40 9.93
N ALA A 256 -17.99 -24.26 9.72
CA ALA A 256 -17.81 -25.51 8.97
C ALA A 256 -17.40 -25.29 7.51
N VAL A 257 -17.91 -24.23 6.86
CA VAL A 257 -17.45 -23.83 5.51
C VAL A 257 -15.97 -23.45 5.55
N VAL A 258 -15.53 -22.63 6.50
CA VAL A 258 -14.10 -22.26 6.64
C VAL A 258 -13.23 -23.48 6.87
N ASP A 259 -13.64 -24.38 7.77
CA ASP A 259 -12.88 -25.58 8.11
C ASP A 259 -12.73 -26.51 6.89
N ARG A 260 -13.82 -26.73 6.13
CA ARG A 260 -13.79 -27.54 4.90
C ARG A 260 -12.93 -26.91 3.80
N THR A 261 -13.00 -25.60 3.61
CA THR A 261 -12.19 -24.89 2.61
C THR A 261 -10.68 -25.00 2.92
N LEU A 262 -10.32 -25.08 4.21
CA LEU A 262 -8.94 -25.18 4.68
C LEU A 262 -8.43 -26.62 4.88
N ALA A 263 -9.18 -27.63 4.43
CA ALA A 263 -8.72 -29.01 4.44
C ALA A 263 -7.41 -29.15 3.64
N LYS A 264 -6.48 -29.98 4.14
CA LYS A 264 -5.16 -30.13 3.52
C LYS A 264 -5.22 -30.93 2.23
N ASP A 265 -5.98 -32.02 2.22
CA ASP A 265 -6.26 -32.77 1.01
C ASP A 265 -7.22 -31.99 0.10
N PRO A 266 -6.84 -31.65 -1.15
CA PRO A 266 -7.75 -31.03 -2.12
C PRO A 266 -9.07 -31.79 -2.34
N ALA A 267 -9.09 -33.12 -2.17
CA ALA A 267 -10.29 -33.94 -2.31
C ALA A 267 -11.33 -33.71 -1.21
N GLU A 268 -10.91 -33.23 -0.03
CA GLU A 268 -11.81 -32.95 1.10
C GLU A 268 -12.43 -31.54 1.03
N ARG A 269 -11.88 -30.66 0.17
CA ARG A 269 -12.36 -29.29 -0.03
C ARG A 269 -13.67 -29.24 -0.83
N PHE A 270 -14.19 -28.03 -1.03
CA PHE A 270 -15.14 -27.79 -2.12
C PHE A 270 -14.44 -28.03 -3.46
N GLN A 271 -15.09 -28.78 -4.36
CA GLN A 271 -14.44 -29.19 -5.61
C GLN A 271 -14.49 -28.09 -6.67
N THR A 272 -15.38 -27.11 -6.49
CA THR A 272 -15.49 -25.92 -7.35
C THR A 272 -15.67 -24.66 -6.52
N ALA A 273 -15.32 -23.50 -7.07
CA ALA A 273 -15.55 -22.23 -6.40
C ALA A 273 -17.06 -21.89 -6.33
N GLU A 274 -17.87 -22.38 -7.26
CA GLU A 274 -19.33 -22.28 -7.26
C GLU A 274 -19.96 -23.03 -6.09
N GLU A 275 -19.47 -24.24 -5.77
CA GLU A 275 -19.88 -24.97 -4.57
C GLU A 275 -19.59 -24.17 -3.30
N LEU A 276 -18.40 -23.56 -3.20
CA LEU A 276 -18.06 -22.69 -2.08
C LEU A 276 -18.97 -21.45 -2.01
N SER A 277 -19.23 -20.80 -3.14
CA SER A 277 -20.14 -19.64 -3.21
C SER A 277 -21.54 -20.00 -2.68
N ARG A 278 -22.10 -21.12 -3.13
CA ARG A 278 -23.39 -21.62 -2.65
C ARG A 278 -23.37 -21.93 -1.16
N ALA A 279 -22.34 -22.63 -0.69
CA ALA A 279 -22.19 -22.98 0.72
C ALA A 279 -22.07 -21.75 1.63
N LEU A 280 -21.42 -20.68 1.18
CA LEU A 280 -21.34 -19.40 1.90
C LEU A 280 -22.72 -18.74 2.05
N VAL A 281 -23.55 -18.79 1.00
CA VAL A 281 -24.93 -18.27 1.03
C VAL A 281 -25.82 -19.11 1.92
N GLU A 282 -25.73 -20.44 1.84
CA GLU A 282 -26.50 -21.35 2.71
C GLU A 282 -26.13 -21.18 4.19
N ALA A 283 -24.84 -21.07 4.49
CA ALA A 283 -24.34 -20.88 5.85
C ALA A 283 -24.69 -19.49 6.42
N LEU A 284 -24.81 -18.48 5.56
CA LEU A 284 -25.17 -17.12 5.96
C LEU A 284 -25.93 -16.40 4.82
N PRO A 285 -27.28 -16.43 4.79
CA PRO A 285 -28.07 -15.86 3.70
C PRO A 285 -27.80 -14.39 3.37
N ALA A 286 -27.34 -13.61 4.37
CA ALA A 286 -26.91 -12.23 4.18
C ALA A 286 -25.71 -12.05 3.21
N ALA A 287 -24.99 -13.13 2.89
CA ALA A 287 -23.92 -13.17 1.90
C ALA A 287 -24.43 -12.94 0.47
N ALA A 288 -25.70 -13.23 0.19
CA ALA A 288 -26.31 -13.07 -1.13
C ALA A 288 -26.53 -11.59 -1.55
N ARG A 289 -26.23 -10.62 -0.69
CA ARG A 289 -26.35 -9.20 -1.04
C ARG A 289 -25.15 -8.74 -1.88
N ASP A 290 -25.41 -7.88 -2.85
CA ASP A 290 -24.40 -7.46 -3.85
C ASP A 290 -23.40 -6.40 -3.34
N SER A 291 -23.74 -5.63 -2.31
CA SER A 291 -22.87 -4.56 -1.81
C SER A 291 -22.33 -4.83 -0.40
N VAL A 292 -21.03 -4.62 -0.26
CA VAL A 292 -20.33 -4.67 1.02
C VAL A 292 -20.45 -3.30 1.69
N HIS A 293 -20.93 -3.27 2.94
CA HIS A 293 -21.11 -2.03 3.68
C HIS A 293 -19.81 -1.64 4.37
N VAL A 294 -18.76 -1.38 3.60
CA VAL A 294 -17.53 -0.82 4.16
C VAL A 294 -17.79 0.67 4.33
N GLN A 295 -17.91 1.16 5.58
CA GLN A 295 -17.79 2.58 5.93
C GLN A 295 -16.37 3.07 5.61
N SER A 296 -16.04 3.10 4.34
CA SER A 296 -14.83 3.70 3.85
C SER A 296 -15.16 5.15 3.58
N ALA A 297 -14.55 6.06 4.35
CA ALA A 297 -14.40 7.46 3.96
C ALA A 297 -13.46 7.59 2.73
N TRP A 298 -13.61 6.68 1.77
CA TRP A 298 -13.02 6.71 0.44
C TRP A 298 -14.03 7.39 -0.49
N THR A 299 -14.48 8.59 -0.12
CA THR A 299 -14.89 9.54 -1.14
C THR A 299 -13.62 9.89 -1.89
N SER A 300 -13.49 9.39 -3.11
CA SER A 300 -12.40 9.70 -4.01
C SER A 300 -12.28 11.22 -4.15
N LEU A 301 -11.33 11.81 -3.43
CA LEU A 301 -10.86 13.19 -3.63
C LEU A 301 -10.37 13.45 -5.06
N TRP A 302 -10.26 12.39 -5.87
CA TRP A 302 -9.83 12.39 -7.25
C TRP A 302 -10.99 12.66 -8.25
N GLY A 303 -12.25 12.42 -7.87
CA GLY A 303 -13.43 12.75 -8.71
C GLY A 303 -13.85 14.23 -8.64
N LEU A 304 -13.33 14.99 -7.67
CA LEU A 304 -13.66 16.41 -7.48
C LEU A 304 -12.96 17.35 -8.47
N GLY A 305 -12.10 16.83 -9.36
CA GLY A 305 -11.36 17.61 -10.35
C GLY A 305 -12.21 18.35 -11.39
N ARG A 306 -13.53 18.11 -11.47
CA ARG A 306 -14.41 18.85 -12.41
C ARG A 306 -15.67 19.48 -11.80
N ALA A 307 -16.07 19.13 -10.57
CA ALA A 307 -17.24 19.73 -9.90
C ALA A 307 -16.90 20.50 -8.61
N GLY A 308 -15.65 20.42 -8.13
CA GLY A 308 -15.22 21.04 -6.86
C GLY A 308 -14.90 22.54 -6.92
N CYS A 309 -15.18 23.22 -8.03
CA CYS A 309 -14.94 24.67 -8.15
C CYS A 309 -16.16 25.54 -7.77
N VAL A 310 -17.30 24.96 -7.37
CA VAL A 310 -18.51 25.74 -7.05
C VAL A 310 -18.87 25.74 -5.55
N VAL A 311 -18.16 25.00 -4.69
CA VAL A 311 -18.49 24.97 -3.22
C VAL A 311 -17.35 25.46 -2.32
N LEU A 312 -16.27 26.05 -2.86
CA LEU A 312 -15.23 26.72 -2.07
C LEU A 312 -15.61 28.16 -1.67
N GLY A 313 -16.85 28.36 -1.22
CA GLY A 313 -17.31 29.61 -0.62
C GLY A 313 -17.60 29.52 0.89
N GLY A 314 -17.66 28.32 1.48
CA GLY A 314 -18.34 28.16 2.78
C GLY A 314 -17.62 27.39 3.90
N LEU A 315 -16.52 26.68 3.64
CA LEU A 315 -15.87 25.88 4.70
C LEU A 315 -14.71 26.65 5.32
N GLY A 316 -14.97 27.23 6.50
CA GLY A 316 -14.03 28.05 7.26
C GLY A 316 -12.68 27.36 7.53
N ALA A 317 -11.67 28.16 7.88
CA ALA A 317 -10.27 27.76 8.03
C ALA A 317 -10.03 26.45 8.81
N GLY A 318 -10.90 26.08 9.74
CA GLY A 318 -10.84 24.82 10.49
C GLY A 318 -10.99 23.56 9.64
N ALA A 319 -11.85 23.56 8.61
CA ALA A 319 -12.06 22.42 7.72
C ALA A 319 -10.84 22.19 6.81
N CYS A 320 -10.21 23.26 6.33
CA CYS A 320 -8.95 23.19 5.58
C CYS A 320 -7.80 22.65 6.43
N VAL A 321 -7.67 23.09 7.69
CA VAL A 321 -6.64 22.58 8.61
C VAL A 321 -6.86 21.10 8.94
N LEU A 322 -8.11 20.68 9.12
CA LEU A 322 -8.46 19.28 9.38
C LEU A 322 -8.18 18.40 8.15
N ALA A 323 -8.55 18.84 6.95
CA ALA A 323 -8.25 18.13 5.71
C ALA A 323 -6.73 18.02 5.48
N LEU A 324 -5.98 19.11 5.61
CA LEU A 324 -4.53 19.10 5.47
C LEU A 324 -3.85 18.21 6.54
N SER A 325 -4.40 18.17 7.75
CA SER A 325 -3.96 17.24 8.80
C SER A 325 -4.23 15.80 8.41
N ILE A 326 -5.43 15.45 7.94
CA ILE A 326 -5.80 14.06 7.62
C ILE A 326 -5.03 13.56 6.39
N PHE A 327 -4.86 14.37 5.35
CA PHE A 327 -4.27 13.96 4.07
C PHE A 327 -2.76 14.18 3.93
N SER A 328 -2.09 14.78 4.92
CA SER A 328 -0.64 14.96 4.86
C SER A 328 0.14 13.69 5.25
N LYS A 329 1.32 13.53 4.63
CA LYS A 329 2.27 12.44 4.91
C LYS A 329 2.55 12.35 6.42
N PRO A 330 2.85 11.16 6.96
CA PRO A 330 3.19 11.01 8.37
C PRO A 330 4.36 11.93 8.73
N PRO A 331 4.38 12.48 9.96
CA PRO A 331 5.41 13.40 10.40
C PRO A 331 6.78 12.74 10.33
N ARG A 332 7.70 13.41 9.66
CA ARG A 332 9.09 13.01 9.50
C ARG A 332 9.97 13.55 10.62
N ILE A 333 9.49 14.51 11.42
CA ILE A 333 10.22 15.08 12.55
C ILE A 333 9.60 14.62 13.86
N GLN A 334 10.46 14.30 14.83
CA GLN A 334 10.09 14.12 16.22
C GLN A 334 10.82 15.13 17.08
N ALA A 335 10.10 15.71 18.04
CA ALA A 335 10.68 16.50 19.10
C ALA A 335 10.85 15.60 20.34
N SER A 336 12.06 15.53 20.87
CA SER A 336 12.38 14.75 22.07
C SER A 336 12.77 15.67 23.23
N SER A 337 12.15 15.44 24.39
CA SER A 337 12.46 16.05 25.68
C SER A 337 11.97 15.11 26.80
N PRO A 338 12.75 14.82 27.86
CA PRO A 338 14.09 15.34 28.12
C PRO A 338 15.12 14.79 27.11
N VAL A 339 16.17 15.57 26.84
CA VAL A 339 17.22 15.17 25.90
C VAL A 339 18.15 14.17 26.60
N PRO A 340 18.37 12.95 26.05
CA PRO A 340 19.22 11.95 26.69
C PRO A 340 20.64 12.47 26.99
N ASP A 341 21.21 12.09 28.13
CA ASP A 341 22.55 12.56 28.54
C ASP A 341 23.65 12.15 27.56
N SER A 342 23.52 10.96 26.97
CA SER A 342 24.43 10.46 25.91
C SER A 342 24.45 11.39 24.70
N LEU A 343 23.27 11.85 24.26
CA LEU A 343 23.12 12.81 23.17
C LEU A 343 23.63 14.19 23.57
N THR A 344 23.34 14.63 24.80
CA THR A 344 23.84 15.91 25.34
C THR A 344 25.37 15.97 25.37
N GLN A 345 26.02 14.88 25.79
CA GLN A 345 27.49 14.77 25.77
C GLN A 345 28.03 14.75 24.35
N ALA A 346 27.39 14.01 23.43
CA ALA A 346 27.78 13.98 22.02
C ALA A 346 27.70 15.36 21.37
N LEU A 347 26.61 16.11 21.61
CA LEU A 347 26.42 17.47 21.10
C LEU A 347 27.46 18.44 21.66
N ARG A 348 27.85 18.31 22.93
CA ARG A 348 28.95 19.11 23.51
C ARG A 348 30.30 18.78 22.91
N ARG A 349 30.62 17.49 22.71
CA ARG A 349 31.88 17.05 22.07
C ARG A 349 32.00 17.56 20.64
N GLN A 350 30.89 17.59 19.91
CA GLN A 350 30.84 18.09 18.54
C GLN A 350 30.77 19.63 18.45
N GLY A 351 30.74 20.35 19.58
CA GLY A 351 30.66 21.82 19.59
C GLY A 351 29.28 22.39 19.24
N ALA A 352 28.23 21.56 19.20
CA ALA A 352 26.86 21.98 18.97
C ALA A 352 26.19 22.61 20.21
N LEU A 353 26.76 22.39 21.41
CA LEU A 353 26.31 23.00 22.67
C LEU A 353 27.46 23.72 23.39
N ALA A 354 27.22 24.95 23.84
CA ALA A 354 28.17 25.69 24.66
C ALA A 354 28.34 25.06 26.06
N ARG A 355 29.50 25.30 26.70
CA ARG A 355 29.77 24.84 28.07
C ARG A 355 28.73 25.46 29.02
N GLY A 356 28.04 24.59 29.79
CA GLY A 356 26.99 25.00 30.73
C GLY A 356 25.63 25.31 30.10
N ASP A 357 25.48 25.22 28.76
CA ASP A 357 24.15 25.33 28.13
C ASP A 357 23.38 24.01 28.28
N VAL A 358 22.06 24.14 28.47
CA VAL A 358 21.16 23.01 28.75
C VAL A 358 20.25 22.82 27.55
N PRO A 359 20.29 21.66 26.87
CA PRO A 359 19.41 21.37 25.76
C PRO A 359 17.97 21.18 26.28
N LEU A 360 17.01 21.88 25.70
CA LEU A 360 15.60 21.81 26.07
C LEU A 360 14.85 20.81 25.19
N TYR A 361 15.10 20.89 23.88
CA TYR A 361 14.49 20.04 22.86
C TYR A 361 15.49 19.69 21.76
N VAL A 362 15.38 18.47 21.24
CA VAL A 362 16.00 18.08 19.97
C VAL A 362 14.90 17.71 19.00
N PHE A 363 14.91 18.36 17.85
CA PHE A 363 14.06 18.03 16.70
C PHE A 363 14.91 17.25 15.71
N GLY A 364 14.55 15.98 15.50
CA GLY A 364 15.28 15.09 14.62
C GLY A 364 14.35 14.27 13.72
N PRO A 365 14.91 13.63 12.70
CA PRO A 365 14.14 12.82 11.77
C PRO A 365 13.68 11.51 12.42
N ARG A 366 12.49 11.02 12.04
CA ARG A 366 11.92 9.72 12.48
C ARG A 366 12.46 8.52 11.69
N GLY A 367 13.34 8.74 10.71
CA GLY A 367 13.86 7.71 9.81
C GLY A 367 15.28 8.03 9.31
N VAL A 368 15.83 7.14 8.46
CA VAL A 368 17.26 7.12 8.09
C VAL A 368 17.63 8.13 6.98
N ASP A 369 16.63 8.70 6.29
CA ASP A 369 16.83 9.48 5.06
C ASP A 369 17.27 10.94 5.27
N ASP A 370 17.11 11.48 6.48
CA ASP A 370 17.60 12.80 6.87
C ASP A 370 18.39 12.62 8.18
N THR A 371 19.46 13.39 8.36
CA THR A 371 20.33 13.33 9.54
C THR A 371 20.45 14.69 10.22
N THR A 372 19.66 15.66 9.77
CA THR A 372 19.64 17.02 10.30
C THR A 372 18.96 17.05 11.66
N LEU A 373 19.69 17.45 12.70
CA LEU A 373 19.14 17.73 14.03
C LEU A 373 19.06 19.23 14.25
N LEU A 374 17.90 19.72 14.70
CA LEU A 374 17.77 21.05 15.28
C LEU A 374 17.72 20.91 16.80
N VAL A 375 18.73 21.47 17.46
CA VAL A 375 18.83 21.47 18.91
C VAL A 375 18.48 22.86 19.42
N VAL A 376 17.54 22.93 20.36
CA VAL A 376 17.17 24.16 21.04
C VAL A 376 17.59 24.04 22.50
N ALA A 377 18.60 24.81 22.89
CA ALA A 377 19.09 24.90 24.25
C ALA A 377 18.60 26.19 24.94
N ARG A 378 18.95 26.38 26.22
CA ARG A 378 18.52 27.56 26.97
C ARG A 378 19.06 28.85 26.34
N ARG A 379 20.33 28.87 25.94
CA ARG A 379 21.02 30.06 25.41
C ARG A 379 21.27 30.02 23.91
N SER A 380 21.31 28.84 23.31
CA SER A 380 21.67 28.65 21.90
C SER A 380 20.70 27.77 21.11
N VAL A 381 20.72 27.91 19.79
CA VAL A 381 20.06 27.03 18.82
C VAL A 381 21.13 26.51 17.88
N ALA A 382 21.22 25.19 17.69
CA ALA A 382 22.18 24.58 16.81
C ALA A 382 21.51 23.71 15.75
N VAL A 383 21.99 23.82 14.51
CA VAL A 383 21.65 22.93 13.40
C VAL A 383 22.85 22.02 13.16
N VAL A 384 22.67 20.73 13.39
CA VAL A 384 23.70 19.70 13.27
C VAL A 384 23.38 18.84 12.06
N THR A 385 24.31 18.77 11.11
CA THR A 385 24.29 17.81 10.00
C THR A 385 25.59 17.00 10.04
N PRO A 386 25.70 15.86 9.32
CA PRO A 386 26.91 15.02 9.34
C PRO A 386 28.20 15.76 8.98
N HIS A 387 28.10 16.84 8.19
CA HIS A 387 29.26 17.55 7.66
C HIS A 387 29.40 18.97 8.21
N ARG A 388 28.42 19.48 8.97
CA ARG A 388 28.42 20.88 9.41
C ARG A 388 27.59 21.11 10.66
N ILE A 389 28.14 21.89 11.57
CA ILE A 389 27.43 22.38 12.75
C ILE A 389 27.34 23.90 12.68
N ARG A 390 26.14 24.42 12.94
CA ARG A 390 25.83 25.85 12.90
C ARG A 390 25.10 26.22 14.17
N ALA A 391 25.70 27.06 15.01
CA ALA A 391 25.10 27.49 16.27
C ALA A 391 24.80 28.99 16.24
N TYR A 392 23.69 29.37 16.86
CA TYR A 392 23.17 30.73 16.88
C TYR A 392 22.70 31.09 18.30
N PRO A 393 22.84 32.36 18.74
CA PRO A 393 22.20 32.84 19.97
C PRO A 393 20.68 32.68 19.86
N ARG A 394 20.03 32.05 20.85
CA ARG A 394 18.60 31.70 20.77
C ARG A 394 17.69 32.91 20.57
N ASP A 395 18.03 34.02 21.22
CA ASP A 395 17.32 35.31 21.15
C ASP A 395 17.38 35.96 19.76
N SER A 396 18.42 35.65 18.98
CA SER A 396 18.63 36.18 17.62
C SER A 396 17.90 35.42 16.50
N VAL A 397 17.24 34.30 16.83
CA VAL A 397 16.66 33.38 15.84
C VAL A 397 15.14 33.35 15.94
N ARG A 398 14.47 33.35 14.79
CA ARG A 398 13.04 33.01 14.66
C ARG A 398 12.85 31.85 13.70
N ALA A 399 11.90 30.96 13.96
CA ALA A 399 11.54 29.89 13.02
C ALA A 399 10.45 30.36 12.06
N ARG A 400 10.60 30.08 10.77
CA ARG A 400 9.58 30.34 9.75
C ARG A 400 9.39 29.13 8.84
N PHE A 401 8.13 28.83 8.54
CA PHE A 401 7.76 27.79 7.59
C PHE A 401 7.39 28.42 6.26
N GLY A 402 8.00 27.94 5.18
CA GLY A 402 7.69 28.35 3.81
C GLY A 402 6.95 27.25 3.08
N LEU A 403 5.87 27.60 2.38
CA LEU A 403 5.14 26.70 1.50
C LEU A 403 5.94 26.45 0.21
N GLN A 404 5.93 25.21 -0.27
CA GLN A 404 6.49 24.81 -1.56
C GLN A 404 5.48 23.90 -2.28
N LEU A 405 5.06 24.31 -3.48
CA LEU A 405 3.95 23.68 -4.21
C LEU A 405 4.41 22.69 -5.30
N TRP A 406 5.69 22.72 -5.70
CA TRP A 406 6.23 21.85 -6.75
C TRP A 406 7.49 21.12 -6.25
N PRO A 407 7.61 19.79 -6.37
CA PRO A 407 6.77 18.82 -7.12
C PRO A 407 5.55 18.27 -6.33
N GLY A 408 5.08 18.99 -5.31
CA GLY A 408 3.92 18.67 -4.48
C GLY A 408 3.87 19.53 -3.23
N LEU A 409 2.75 19.51 -2.49
CA LEU A 409 2.57 20.29 -1.26
C LEU A 409 3.59 19.85 -0.20
N SER A 410 4.57 20.70 0.07
CA SER A 410 5.59 20.49 1.07
C SER A 410 5.96 21.81 1.73
N PHE A 411 6.56 21.73 2.90
CA PHE A 411 6.98 22.89 3.67
C PHE A 411 8.48 22.84 3.90
N ARG A 412 9.13 24.01 3.94
CA ARG A 412 10.51 24.14 4.39
C ARG A 412 10.55 24.92 5.69
N MET A 413 11.39 24.48 6.62
CA MET A 413 11.66 25.23 7.85
C MET A 413 12.97 26.01 7.70
N MET A 414 12.89 27.30 7.98
CA MET A 414 14.03 28.20 7.94
C MET A 414 14.19 28.91 9.29
N LEU A 415 15.42 29.06 9.75
CA LEU A 415 15.81 29.99 10.80
C LEU A 415 16.05 31.35 10.16
N MET A 416 15.32 32.35 10.65
CA MET A 416 15.51 33.75 10.32
C MET A 416 16.57 34.30 11.28
N LEU A 417 17.67 34.75 10.72
CA LEU A 417 18.83 35.31 11.44
C LEU A 417 18.84 36.85 11.28
N PRO A 418 19.60 37.58 12.11
CA PRO A 418 19.79 39.02 11.94
C PRO A 418 20.36 39.36 10.54
N ARG A 419 20.09 40.58 10.07
CA ARG A 419 20.49 41.08 8.73
C ARG A 419 19.88 40.28 7.57
N SER A 420 18.65 39.80 7.73
CA SER A 420 17.87 39.11 6.69
C SER A 420 18.48 37.82 6.16
N ARG A 421 19.45 37.23 6.88
CA ARG A 421 20.01 35.92 6.52
C ARG A 421 18.99 34.83 6.86
N ARG A 422 18.89 33.84 5.98
CA ARG A 422 17.99 32.69 6.15
C ARG A 422 18.82 31.43 6.16
N ASP A 423 18.62 30.60 7.17
CA ASP A 423 19.20 29.27 7.20
C ASP A 423 18.11 28.22 7.05
N THR A 424 18.17 27.42 5.97
CA THR A 424 17.23 26.32 5.77
C THR A 424 17.67 25.11 6.57
N VAL A 425 16.77 24.64 7.44
CA VAL A 425 17.01 23.47 8.30
C VAL A 425 16.40 22.23 7.67
N PHE A 426 15.11 22.26 7.36
CA PHE A 426 14.40 21.13 6.73
C PHE A 426 13.76 21.55 5.41
N ARG A 427 13.86 20.73 4.36
CA ARG A 427 13.47 21.09 2.99
C ARG A 427 12.18 20.44 2.47
N ARG A 428 11.62 19.44 3.16
CA ARG A 428 10.44 18.67 2.69
C ARG A 428 9.55 18.17 3.85
N LEU A 429 9.05 19.11 4.64
CA LEU A 429 8.12 18.85 5.73
C LEU A 429 6.70 18.62 5.21
N SER A 430 5.98 17.70 5.86
CA SER A 430 4.54 17.53 5.69
C SER A 430 3.77 18.65 6.42
N PHE A 431 2.48 18.81 6.14
CA PHE A 431 1.64 19.70 6.92
C PHE A 431 1.58 19.29 8.41
N ARG A 432 1.48 17.98 8.69
CA ARG A 432 1.59 17.43 10.06
C ARG A 432 2.88 17.83 10.76
N ASP A 433 4.02 17.78 10.08
CA ASP A 433 5.29 18.23 10.64
C ASP A 433 5.23 19.71 11.06
N VAL A 434 4.66 20.56 10.21
CA VAL A 434 4.50 21.99 10.53
C VAL A 434 3.52 22.17 11.69
N TYR A 435 2.38 21.49 11.66
CA TYR A 435 1.34 21.61 12.68
C TYR A 435 1.83 21.14 14.07
N GLU A 436 2.58 20.04 14.15
CA GLU A 436 3.13 19.52 15.42
C GLU A 436 4.31 20.37 15.92
N THR A 437 5.15 20.87 15.00
CA THR A 437 6.44 21.48 15.36
C THR A 437 6.31 22.99 15.55
N ALA A 438 5.47 23.68 14.76
CA ALA A 438 5.40 25.15 14.74
C ALA A 438 4.98 25.75 16.09
N PRO A 439 3.93 25.28 16.79
CA PRO A 439 3.55 25.85 18.09
C PRO A 439 4.64 25.63 19.15
N ARG A 440 5.35 24.49 19.08
CA ARG A 440 6.44 24.15 20.00
C ARG A 440 7.66 25.03 19.76
N LEU A 441 8.08 25.17 18.49
CA LEU A 441 9.18 26.05 18.12
C LEU A 441 8.85 27.53 18.36
N GLY A 442 7.60 27.93 18.14
CA GLY A 442 7.10 29.26 18.46
C GLY A 442 7.28 29.59 19.94
N LYS A 443 6.83 28.72 20.84
CA LYS A 443 7.05 28.88 22.29
C LYS A 443 8.54 28.89 22.66
N LEU A 444 9.36 28.11 21.97
CA LEU A 444 10.79 28.01 22.26
C LEU A 444 11.62 29.17 21.69
N LEU A 445 11.23 29.77 20.58
CA LEU A 445 12.02 30.76 19.85
C LEU A 445 11.33 32.13 19.74
N GLY A 446 10.15 32.30 20.33
CA GLY A 446 9.28 33.48 20.24
C GLY A 446 8.39 33.45 18.98
N GLU A 447 7.06 33.52 19.14
CA GLU A 447 6.08 33.48 18.03
C GLU A 447 5.88 34.83 17.34
N ASP A 448 5.53 34.74 16.04
CA ASP A 448 4.33 35.40 15.51
C ASP A 448 3.54 34.36 14.71
N ALA A 449 2.54 33.76 15.36
CA ALA A 449 1.55 32.89 14.73
C ALA A 449 0.26 33.69 14.45
N ALA A 450 0.29 34.66 13.53
CA ALA A 450 -0.89 35.19 12.84
C ALA A 450 -0.52 36.35 11.89
N ARG A 451 -0.43 36.09 10.58
CA ARG A 451 -0.93 37.00 9.51
C ARG A 451 -0.69 36.39 8.12
N ALA A 452 -1.73 36.54 7.28
CA ALA A 452 -1.87 36.27 5.86
C ALA A 452 -2.25 34.82 5.45
N GLY A 453 -3.50 34.47 5.13
CA GLY A 453 -4.73 35.26 5.15
C GLY A 453 -4.72 36.53 4.29
N ARG A 454 -4.00 36.55 3.17
CA ARG A 454 -4.15 37.42 2.00
C ARG A 454 -3.56 36.71 0.79
#